data_AF-A0A355BHF9-F1
#
_entry.id   AF-A0A355BHF9-F1
#
_cell.length_a   1.000
_cell.length_b   1.000
_cell.length_c   1.000
_cell.angle_alpha   90.00
_cell.angle_beta   90.00
_cell.angle_gamma   90.00
#
_symmetry.space_group_name_H-M   'P 1'
#
loop_
_entity.id
_entity.type
_entity.pdbx_description
1 polymer ?
#
loop_
_entity_poly.entity_id
_entity_poly.type
_entity_poly.pdbx_seq_one_letter_code
_entity_poly.pdbx_strand_id
1 'polypeptide(L)'
;MKRISIDRFHTYSEITDLLEGWAASYPNLARLFSAGESPEGRQQWVLELTCHAAGKASDKPAYFINGNTHAGEVSGSAACLYTIQHLLTGYAQDDLCTHILDTRTIYVMPRVAVDGSEYYLTTPNSVRSAPRPYPDTAPADGLTPQDIDGNGMILKMRFPDPLGEWKISEQDPRLMVRRTPDEFGGQYYRVLPEGLIHNYDGVEIKLAESAFGLDFNRNFAANWFPEHKQEGAGPYPFSAPETKAVADFMLSHKNIVGTLAYHTAAGLFLRPFAHLSDDRMPPGDLDIYKALGVLGEETAGLPTFSLYHQFWDPNSLTLGSFPEWAYEHYGIFGLEIELWNLPKRAGIEYPGGFKGM
;
A
#
# COMPACT_ATOMS: atom_id res chain seq x y z
N MET A 1 -19.35 -17.85 12.71
CA MET A 1 -18.08 -17.28 12.23
C MET A 1 -18.33 -15.82 11.84
N LYS A 2 -17.49 -14.88 12.30
CA LYS A 2 -17.54 -13.48 11.83
C LYS A 2 -17.16 -13.44 10.34
N ARG A 3 -17.79 -12.56 9.56
CA ARG A 3 -17.47 -12.36 8.13
C ARG A 3 -17.05 -10.92 7.89
N ILE A 4 -16.19 -10.72 6.90
CA ILE A 4 -15.82 -9.38 6.44
C ILE A 4 -17.02 -8.67 5.80
N SER A 5 -17.11 -7.35 6.00
CA SER A 5 -17.94 -6.48 5.17
C SER A 5 -17.30 -6.29 3.79
N ILE A 6 -18.11 -6.23 2.74
CA ILE A 6 -17.64 -5.95 1.36
C ILE A 6 -17.95 -4.53 0.88
N ASP A 7 -18.75 -3.79 1.66
CA ASP A 7 -19.26 -2.45 1.39
C ASP A 7 -18.54 -1.35 2.17
N ARG A 8 -17.60 -1.71 3.05
CA ARG A 8 -16.78 -0.77 3.84
C ARG A 8 -15.42 -1.37 4.21
N PHE A 9 -14.48 -0.49 4.53
CA PHE A 9 -13.21 -0.85 5.13
C PHE A 9 -13.32 -0.95 6.65
N HIS A 10 -12.44 -1.73 7.27
CA HIS A 10 -12.50 -2.06 8.69
C HIS A 10 -11.48 -1.23 9.48
N THR A 11 -11.90 -0.72 10.64
CA THR A 11 -10.99 -0.09 11.62
C THR A 11 -10.06 -1.13 12.24
N TYR A 12 -9.04 -0.68 12.96
CA TYR A 12 -8.12 -1.56 13.67
C TYR A 12 -8.83 -2.49 14.66
N SER A 13 -9.81 -1.96 15.42
CA SER A 13 -10.58 -2.77 16.38
C SER A 13 -11.42 -3.83 15.67
N GLU A 14 -12.08 -3.48 14.57
CA GLU A 14 -12.86 -4.43 13.77
C GLU A 14 -11.98 -5.52 13.14
N ILE A 15 -10.78 -5.17 12.66
CA ILE A 15 -9.80 -6.15 12.18
C ILE A 15 -9.36 -7.08 13.31
N THR A 16 -8.99 -6.52 14.47
CA THR A 16 -8.59 -7.32 15.64
C THR A 16 -9.68 -8.31 16.03
N ASP A 17 -10.92 -7.83 16.12
CA ASP A 17 -12.12 -8.63 16.42
C ASP A 17 -12.34 -9.77 15.42
N LEU A 18 -12.10 -9.53 14.13
CA LEU A 18 -12.21 -10.54 13.07
C LEU A 18 -11.14 -11.61 13.25
N LEU A 19 -9.87 -11.21 13.42
CA LEU A 19 -8.73 -12.12 13.52
C LEU A 19 -8.82 -13.00 14.77
N GLU A 20 -9.11 -12.41 15.94
CA GLU A 20 -9.33 -13.16 17.19
C GLU A 20 -10.52 -14.12 17.06
N GLY A 21 -11.62 -13.65 16.45
CA GLY A 21 -12.80 -14.46 16.21
C GLY A 21 -12.53 -15.66 15.28
N TRP A 22 -11.69 -15.49 14.26
CA TRP A 22 -11.28 -16.56 13.35
C TRP A 22 -10.34 -17.56 14.01
N ALA A 23 -9.33 -17.09 14.75
CA ALA A 23 -8.45 -17.98 15.52
C ALA A 23 -9.24 -18.84 16.53
N ALA A 24 -10.21 -18.24 17.22
CA ALA A 24 -11.08 -18.96 18.15
C ALA A 24 -12.05 -19.94 17.46
N SER A 25 -12.55 -19.59 16.27
CA SER A 25 -13.48 -20.46 15.51
C SER A 25 -12.80 -21.61 14.80
N TYR A 26 -11.52 -21.46 14.45
CA TYR A 26 -10.74 -22.46 13.69
C TYR A 26 -9.42 -22.80 14.37
N PRO A 27 -9.40 -23.28 15.63
CA PRO A 27 -8.16 -23.50 16.39
C PRO A 27 -7.24 -24.58 15.79
N ASN A 28 -7.78 -25.43 14.91
CA ASN A 28 -7.01 -26.43 14.16
C ASN A 28 -6.40 -25.89 12.86
N LEU A 29 -6.84 -24.71 12.40
CA LEU A 29 -6.39 -24.09 11.15
C LEU A 29 -5.71 -22.74 11.35
N ALA A 30 -5.93 -22.06 12.47
CA ALA A 30 -5.55 -20.66 12.67
C ALA A 30 -4.93 -20.38 14.04
N ARG A 31 -3.85 -19.59 14.04
CA ARG A 31 -3.24 -19.02 15.25
C ARG A 31 -2.92 -17.56 15.03
N LEU A 32 -3.30 -16.72 15.99
CA LEU A 32 -3.05 -15.29 15.96
C LEU A 32 -1.85 -14.94 16.86
N PHE A 33 -0.97 -14.08 16.35
CA PHE A 33 0.11 -13.48 17.14
C PHE A 33 0.38 -12.07 16.64
N SER A 34 1.11 -11.31 17.45
CA SER A 34 1.60 -9.98 17.09
C SER A 34 3.05 -10.06 16.65
N ALA A 35 3.38 -9.49 15.49
CA ALA A 35 4.75 -9.36 15.01
C ALA A 35 5.52 -8.22 15.71
N GLY A 36 4.80 -7.29 16.32
CA GLY A 36 5.35 -6.10 16.94
C GLY A 36 4.25 -5.14 17.38
N GLU A 37 4.63 -4.08 18.07
CA GLU A 37 3.72 -3.04 18.55
C GLU A 37 4.13 -1.71 17.92
N SER A 38 3.14 -0.96 17.43
CA SER A 38 3.35 0.38 16.88
C SER A 38 3.57 1.41 18.00
N PRO A 39 4.10 2.60 17.69
CA PRO A 39 4.25 3.69 18.66
C PRO A 39 2.96 4.13 19.36
N GLU A 40 1.78 3.98 18.74
CA GLU A 40 0.50 4.24 19.41
C GLU A 40 -0.08 3.02 20.17
N GLY A 41 0.70 1.94 20.31
CA GLY A 41 0.32 0.76 21.10
C GLY A 41 -0.56 -0.26 20.36
N ARG A 42 -0.66 -0.18 19.03
CA ARG A 42 -1.43 -1.14 18.22
C ARG A 42 -0.56 -2.34 17.85
N GLN A 43 -1.13 -3.53 17.97
CA GLN A 43 -0.46 -4.77 17.61
C GLN A 43 -0.43 -4.94 16.08
N GLN A 44 0.70 -5.33 15.54
CA GLN A 44 0.82 -5.73 14.13
C GLN A 44 0.45 -7.21 14.02
N TRP A 45 -0.85 -7.44 13.90
CA TRP A 45 -1.41 -8.78 13.83
C TRP A 45 -0.96 -9.56 12.61
N VAL A 46 -0.65 -10.82 12.84
CA VAL A 46 -0.42 -11.81 11.80
C VAL A 46 -1.21 -13.07 12.15
N LEU A 47 -1.97 -13.57 11.19
CA LEU A 47 -2.69 -14.83 11.33
C LEU A 47 -1.93 -15.93 10.57
N GLU A 48 -1.45 -16.92 11.30
CA GLU A 48 -0.97 -18.18 10.75
C GLU A 48 -2.16 -19.04 10.34
N LEU A 49 -2.12 -19.56 9.11
CA LEU A 49 -3.13 -20.42 8.53
C LEU A 49 -2.48 -21.72 8.04
N THR A 50 -2.79 -22.84 8.68
CA THR A 50 -2.37 -24.18 8.26
C THR A 50 -3.14 -25.27 9.01
N CYS A 51 -3.35 -26.43 8.41
CA CYS A 51 -3.89 -27.59 9.10
C CYS A 51 -2.85 -28.16 10.08
N HIS A 52 -3.02 -27.89 11.38
CA HIS A 52 -2.11 -28.35 12.43
C HIS A 52 -2.12 -29.87 12.63
N ALA A 53 -3.18 -30.55 12.19
CA ALA A 53 -3.25 -32.01 12.19
C ALA A 53 -2.36 -32.63 11.09
N ALA A 54 -2.15 -31.92 9.97
CA ALA A 54 -1.29 -32.37 8.88
C ALA A 54 0.21 -32.06 9.10
N GLY A 55 0.56 -31.35 10.17
CA GLY A 55 1.96 -31.05 10.53
C GLY A 55 2.11 -29.72 11.25
N LYS A 56 3.30 -29.50 11.83
CA LYS A 56 3.64 -28.20 12.44
C LYS A 56 3.79 -27.13 11.36
N ALA A 57 3.36 -25.92 11.68
CA ALA A 57 3.43 -24.79 10.76
C ALA A 57 4.86 -24.50 10.27
N SER A 58 5.83 -24.57 11.18
CA SER A 58 7.27 -24.36 10.91
C SER A 58 7.89 -25.40 9.98
N ASP A 59 7.29 -26.58 9.86
CA ASP A 59 7.84 -27.69 9.07
C ASP A 59 7.33 -27.68 7.62
N LYS A 60 6.32 -26.84 7.34
CA LYS A 60 5.71 -26.66 6.02
C LYS A 60 6.27 -25.41 5.34
N PRO A 61 6.55 -25.44 4.02
CA PRO A 61 6.91 -24.23 3.27
C PRO A 61 5.79 -23.19 3.39
N ALA A 62 6.17 -21.93 3.57
CA ALA A 62 5.25 -20.87 3.88
C ALA A 62 5.28 -19.70 2.90
N TYR A 63 4.13 -19.05 2.76
CA TYR A 63 4.01 -17.75 2.11
C TYR A 63 3.67 -16.69 3.14
N PHE A 64 4.34 -15.54 3.06
CA PHE A 64 4.00 -14.36 3.84
C PHE A 64 3.24 -13.36 2.97
N ILE A 65 2.02 -13.03 3.35
CA ILE A 65 1.17 -12.07 2.65
C ILE A 65 1.00 -10.87 3.56
N ASN A 66 1.31 -9.67 3.07
CA ASN A 66 1.03 -8.44 3.78
C ASN A 66 0.28 -7.44 2.90
N GLY A 67 -0.28 -6.42 3.52
CA GLY A 67 -0.90 -5.31 2.79
C GLY A 67 -1.00 -4.05 3.62
N ASN A 68 -1.38 -2.95 2.96
CA ASN A 68 -1.64 -1.66 3.60
C ASN A 68 -0.39 -1.15 4.35
N THR A 69 0.77 -1.23 3.67
CA THR A 69 2.04 -0.60 4.05
C THR A 69 1.97 0.92 3.98
N HIS A 70 1.14 1.44 3.08
CA HIS A 70 0.74 2.84 3.08
C HIS A 70 -0.68 2.97 3.62
N ALA A 71 -0.90 3.98 4.46
CA ALA A 71 -2.09 4.15 5.29
C ALA A 71 -3.39 4.23 4.51
N GLY A 72 -3.40 4.99 3.40
CA GLY A 72 -4.59 5.17 2.55
C GLY A 72 -4.93 3.97 1.66
N GLU A 73 -4.05 2.98 1.55
CA GLU A 73 -4.20 1.83 0.64
C GLU A 73 -4.98 0.68 1.29
N VAL A 74 -6.13 1.02 1.89
CA VAL A 74 -6.93 0.12 2.74
C VAL A 74 -7.54 -1.08 1.99
N SER A 75 -7.61 -1.02 0.65
CA SER A 75 -7.92 -2.15 -0.22
C SER A 75 -6.92 -3.31 -0.08
N GLY A 76 -5.63 -3.01 0.17
CA GLY A 76 -4.63 -4.05 0.45
C GLY A 76 -4.97 -4.84 1.70
N SER A 77 -5.48 -4.15 2.74
CA SER A 77 -5.96 -4.79 3.96
C SER A 77 -7.19 -5.66 3.70
N ALA A 78 -8.14 -5.16 2.91
CA ALA A 78 -9.34 -5.90 2.53
C ALA A 78 -9.00 -7.20 1.77
N ALA A 79 -8.02 -7.17 0.85
CA ALA A 79 -7.55 -8.35 0.13
C ALA A 79 -6.92 -9.40 1.06
N CYS A 80 -6.12 -8.98 2.05
CA CYS A 80 -5.60 -9.86 3.08
C CYS A 80 -6.72 -10.54 3.89
N LEU A 81 -7.71 -9.77 4.35
CA LEU A 81 -8.83 -10.31 5.12
C LEU A 81 -9.70 -11.26 4.29
N TYR A 82 -9.91 -10.96 3.00
CA TYR A 82 -10.60 -11.86 2.08
C TYR A 82 -9.83 -13.17 1.91
N THR A 83 -8.50 -13.11 1.73
CA THR A 83 -7.64 -14.29 1.63
C THR A 83 -7.78 -15.19 2.85
N ILE A 84 -7.74 -14.61 4.06
CA ILE A 84 -7.94 -15.34 5.31
C ILE A 84 -9.31 -16.03 5.33
N GLN A 85 -10.39 -15.26 5.09
CA GLN A 85 -11.75 -15.80 5.14
C GLN A 85 -11.95 -16.91 4.11
N HIS A 86 -11.41 -16.74 2.90
CA HIS A 86 -11.51 -17.69 1.81
C HIS A 86 -10.84 -19.02 2.17
N LEU A 87 -9.60 -18.99 2.66
CA LEU A 87 -8.88 -20.20 3.08
C LEU A 87 -9.58 -20.93 4.23
N LEU A 88 -10.06 -20.19 5.23
CA LEU A 88 -10.75 -20.79 6.38
C LEU A 88 -12.10 -21.42 6.02
N THR A 89 -12.90 -20.74 5.19
CA THR A 89 -14.22 -21.24 4.79
C THR A 89 -14.16 -22.27 3.67
N GLY A 90 -13.10 -22.26 2.86
CA GLY A 90 -12.84 -23.21 1.79
C GLY A 90 -12.21 -24.52 2.28
N TYR A 91 -11.60 -24.56 3.47
CA TYR A 91 -11.02 -25.80 3.98
C TYR A 91 -12.08 -26.92 4.09
N ALA A 92 -11.77 -28.09 3.53
CA ALA A 92 -12.65 -29.25 3.37
C ALA A 92 -13.91 -29.02 2.50
N GLN A 93 -14.00 -27.89 1.79
CA GLN A 93 -15.08 -27.57 0.85
C GLN A 93 -14.57 -27.28 -0.57
N ASP A 94 -13.35 -26.77 -0.66
CA ASP A 94 -12.62 -26.48 -1.89
C ASP A 94 -11.29 -27.26 -1.85
N ASP A 95 -11.03 -28.03 -2.90
CA ASP A 95 -9.87 -28.93 -2.98
C ASP A 95 -8.55 -28.14 -2.93
N LEU A 96 -8.52 -26.95 -3.54
CA LEU A 96 -7.33 -26.10 -3.57
C LEU A 96 -7.04 -25.50 -2.19
N CYS A 97 -8.04 -24.91 -1.52
CA CYS A 97 -7.91 -24.39 -0.16
C CYS A 97 -7.45 -25.48 0.81
N THR A 98 -8.03 -26.69 0.69
CA THR A 98 -7.66 -27.84 1.51
C THR A 98 -6.21 -28.23 1.26
N HIS A 99 -5.82 -28.38 0.00
CA HIS A 99 -4.45 -28.70 -0.37
C HIS A 99 -3.43 -27.66 0.13
N ILE A 100 -3.75 -26.38 0.00
CA ILE A 100 -2.89 -25.29 0.49
C ILE A 100 -2.69 -25.41 2.00
N LEU A 101 -3.76 -25.53 2.79
CA LEU A 101 -3.64 -25.57 4.25
C LEU A 101 -3.06 -26.90 4.79
N ASP A 102 -3.26 -28.01 4.10
CA ASP A 102 -2.65 -29.28 4.46
C ASP A 102 -1.13 -29.28 4.23
N THR A 103 -0.68 -28.66 3.14
CA THR A 103 0.72 -28.80 2.70
C THR A 103 1.59 -27.57 2.94
N ARG A 104 0.99 -26.40 3.19
CA ARG A 104 1.68 -25.12 3.37
C ARG A 104 1.23 -24.40 4.64
N THR A 105 1.98 -23.36 4.98
CA THR A 105 1.58 -22.38 5.98
C THR A 105 1.43 -21.02 5.31
N ILE A 106 0.32 -20.34 5.55
CA ILE A 106 0.11 -18.97 5.05
C ILE A 106 0.11 -18.04 6.26
N TYR A 107 1.07 -17.11 6.29
CA TYR A 107 1.13 -16.05 7.27
C TYR A 107 0.57 -14.78 6.65
N VAL A 108 -0.50 -14.22 7.22
CA VAL A 108 -1.14 -13.02 6.68
C VAL A 108 -1.07 -11.88 7.69
N MET A 109 -0.41 -10.77 7.33
CA MET A 109 -0.42 -9.50 8.04
C MET A 109 -1.35 -8.52 7.33
N PRO A 110 -2.61 -8.32 7.80
CA PRO A 110 -3.56 -7.51 7.06
C PRO A 110 -3.22 -6.02 7.00
N ARG A 111 -2.38 -5.52 7.91
CA ARG A 111 -2.07 -4.10 8.00
C ARG A 111 -0.68 -3.88 8.58
N VAL A 112 0.22 -3.34 7.77
CA VAL A 112 1.56 -2.92 8.23
C VAL A 112 1.48 -1.52 8.85
N ALA A 113 0.87 -0.55 8.15
CA ALA A 113 0.65 0.80 8.66
C ALA A 113 -0.54 0.88 9.62
N VAL A 114 -0.44 0.22 10.78
CA VAL A 114 -1.54 0.10 11.75
C VAL A 114 -2.02 1.46 12.28
N ASP A 115 -1.09 2.36 12.62
CA ASP A 115 -1.43 3.69 13.14
C ASP A 115 -1.93 4.63 12.03
N GLY A 116 -1.22 4.68 10.90
CA GLY A 116 -1.58 5.56 9.80
C GLY A 116 -2.93 5.20 9.18
N SER A 117 -3.22 3.91 9.02
CA SER A 117 -4.51 3.50 8.45
C SER A 117 -5.67 3.77 9.40
N GLU A 118 -5.46 3.65 10.72
CA GLU A 118 -6.48 4.04 11.70
C GLU A 118 -6.72 5.54 11.64
N TYR A 119 -5.65 6.34 11.58
CA TYR A 119 -5.75 7.80 11.39
C TYR A 119 -6.49 8.17 10.09
N TYR A 120 -6.20 7.48 8.99
CA TYR A 120 -6.88 7.67 7.70
C TYR A 120 -8.37 7.30 7.73
N LEU A 121 -8.75 6.24 8.46
CA LEU A 121 -10.14 5.77 8.50
C LEU A 121 -11.01 6.51 9.51
N THR A 122 -10.42 7.15 10.51
CA THR A 122 -11.14 7.77 11.64
C THR A 122 -11.05 9.30 11.66
N THR A 123 -10.30 9.89 10.73
CA THR A 123 -10.16 11.34 10.58
C THR A 123 -10.32 11.74 9.11
N PRO A 124 -10.58 13.02 8.78
CA PRO A 124 -10.61 13.47 7.39
C PRO A 124 -9.21 13.61 6.76
N ASN A 125 -8.15 13.35 7.53
CA ASN A 125 -6.77 13.56 7.12
C ASN A 125 -6.21 12.33 6.40
N SER A 126 -5.14 12.55 5.65
CA SER A 126 -4.38 11.49 4.99
C SER A 126 -2.92 11.54 5.37
N VAL A 127 -2.27 10.38 5.33
CA VAL A 127 -0.86 10.22 5.61
C VAL A 127 -0.29 9.12 4.71
N ARG A 128 1.03 9.17 4.42
CA ARG A 128 1.68 8.13 3.62
C ARG A 128 1.74 6.80 4.36
N SER A 129 2.40 6.75 5.53
CA SER A 129 2.50 5.51 6.32
C SER A 129 2.11 5.67 7.79
N ALA A 130 2.61 6.68 8.51
CA ALA A 130 2.35 6.83 9.95
C ALA A 130 2.10 8.30 10.32
N PRO A 131 1.18 8.59 11.25
CA PRO A 131 0.80 9.96 11.65
C PRO A 131 1.81 10.53 12.64
N ARG A 132 3.10 10.39 12.32
CA ARG A 132 4.22 10.81 13.16
C ARG A 132 5.03 11.86 12.42
N PRO A 133 5.25 13.05 13.01
CA PRO A 133 6.03 14.10 12.37
C PRO A 133 7.41 13.62 11.91
N TYR A 134 7.73 13.81 10.63
CA TYR A 134 8.99 13.44 10.00
C TYR A 134 9.13 14.12 8.61
N PRO A 135 10.33 14.59 8.23
CA PRO A 135 11.56 14.67 9.04
C PRO A 135 11.52 15.83 10.03
N ASP A 136 10.78 16.89 9.69
CA ASP A 136 10.63 18.09 10.50
C ASP A 136 9.37 18.05 11.36
N THR A 137 9.47 18.64 12.54
CA THR A 137 8.34 18.75 13.48
C THR A 137 7.64 20.10 13.42
N ALA A 138 8.23 21.07 12.70
CA ALA A 138 7.65 22.38 12.50
C ALA A 138 6.62 22.34 11.36
N PRO A 139 5.49 23.07 11.46
CA PRO A 139 4.57 23.22 10.34
C PRO A 139 5.26 23.87 9.14
N ALA A 140 5.07 23.30 7.94
CA ALA A 140 5.57 23.88 6.72
C ALA A 140 4.77 25.14 6.32
N ASP A 141 5.44 26.08 5.65
CA ASP A 141 4.79 27.25 5.07
C ASP A 141 3.82 26.84 3.95
N GLY A 142 2.69 27.53 3.84
CA GLY A 142 1.69 27.30 2.78
C GLY A 142 0.34 26.84 3.31
N LEU A 143 -0.50 26.36 2.39
CA LEU A 143 -1.83 25.84 2.64
C LEU A 143 -1.76 24.41 3.17
N THR A 144 -2.08 24.24 4.45
CA THR A 144 -2.26 22.94 5.10
C THR A 144 -3.72 22.51 4.95
N PRO A 145 -4.00 21.38 4.27
CA PRO A 145 -5.35 20.86 4.17
C PRO A 145 -5.93 20.58 5.57
N GLN A 146 -7.12 21.10 5.84
CA GLN A 146 -7.79 20.95 7.13
C GLN A 146 -9.30 21.07 6.95
N ASP A 147 -10.05 20.31 7.72
CA ASP A 147 -11.50 20.42 7.83
C ASP A 147 -11.83 21.66 8.67
N ILE A 148 -12.12 22.77 8.00
CA ILE A 148 -12.34 24.10 8.59
C ILE A 148 -13.77 24.22 9.10
N ASP A 149 -14.74 23.61 8.41
CA ASP A 149 -16.15 23.68 8.77
C ASP A 149 -16.61 22.56 9.73
N GLY A 150 -15.76 21.55 9.97
CA GLY A 150 -16.00 20.46 10.90
C GLY A 150 -16.97 19.41 10.37
N ASN A 151 -17.14 19.31 9.04
CA ASN A 151 -18.09 18.38 8.42
C ASN A 151 -17.55 16.94 8.29
N GLY A 152 -16.30 16.69 8.69
CA GLY A 152 -15.64 15.38 8.60
C GLY A 152 -15.03 15.10 7.23
N MET A 153 -14.86 16.09 6.37
CA MET A 153 -14.24 15.97 5.05
C MET A 153 -13.31 17.15 4.80
N ILE A 154 -12.21 16.90 4.09
CA ILE A 154 -11.38 17.96 3.50
C ILE A 154 -11.68 17.99 2.00
N LEU A 155 -12.46 18.97 1.57
CA LEU A 155 -12.90 19.07 0.18
C LEU A 155 -12.00 19.97 -0.66
N LYS A 156 -12.23 19.98 -1.97
CA LYS A 156 -11.61 20.96 -2.88
C LYS A 156 -12.58 22.12 -3.12
N MET A 157 -12.10 23.34 -2.93
CA MET A 157 -12.81 24.58 -3.19
C MET A 157 -12.35 25.16 -4.53
N ARG A 158 -13.31 25.59 -5.36
CA ARG A 158 -13.03 26.40 -6.55
C ARG A 158 -13.40 27.85 -6.28
N PHE A 159 -12.50 28.80 -6.57
CA PHE A 159 -12.80 30.23 -6.45
C PHE A 159 -12.50 30.97 -7.76
N PRO A 160 -13.34 31.94 -8.15
CA PRO A 160 -13.12 32.76 -9.33
C PRO A 160 -11.75 33.45 -9.31
N ASP A 161 -10.95 33.23 -10.35
CA ASP A 161 -9.69 33.92 -10.58
C ASP A 161 -9.46 34.01 -12.10
N PRO A 162 -9.39 35.21 -12.71
CA PRO A 162 -9.07 35.37 -14.13
C PRO A 162 -7.75 34.71 -14.58
N LEU A 163 -6.80 34.53 -13.66
CA LEU A 163 -5.53 33.86 -13.91
C LEU A 163 -5.56 32.36 -13.58
N GLY A 164 -6.69 31.84 -13.10
CA GLY A 164 -6.85 30.45 -12.68
C GLY A 164 -6.66 29.42 -13.81
N GLU A 165 -6.16 28.24 -13.46
CA GLU A 165 -5.86 27.17 -14.43
C GLU A 165 -7.07 26.33 -14.83
N TRP A 166 -8.21 26.50 -14.16
CA TRP A 166 -9.37 25.64 -14.30
C TRP A 166 -10.58 26.39 -14.86
N LYS A 167 -11.36 25.70 -15.69
CA LYS A 167 -12.71 26.11 -16.11
C LYS A 167 -13.73 25.03 -15.76
N ILE A 168 -15.00 25.39 -15.73
CA ILE A 168 -16.09 24.43 -15.51
C ILE A 168 -16.17 23.49 -16.73
N SER A 169 -16.32 22.19 -16.47
CA SER A 169 -16.55 21.22 -17.54
C SER A 169 -17.89 21.47 -18.22
N GLU A 170 -17.90 21.47 -19.55
CA GLU A 170 -19.14 21.57 -20.35
C GLU A 170 -20.02 20.31 -20.22
N GLN A 171 -19.44 19.18 -19.80
CA GLN A 171 -20.15 17.91 -19.63
C GLN A 171 -20.87 17.81 -18.28
N ASP A 172 -20.27 18.37 -17.22
CA ASP A 172 -20.85 18.38 -15.88
C ASP A 172 -20.36 19.60 -15.10
N PRO A 173 -21.26 20.53 -14.69
CA PRO A 173 -20.86 21.76 -14.03
C PRO A 173 -20.23 21.57 -12.64
N ARG A 174 -20.26 20.37 -12.07
CA ARG A 174 -19.57 20.01 -10.82
C ARG A 174 -18.09 19.73 -11.04
N LEU A 175 -17.69 19.38 -12.26
CA LEU A 175 -16.32 19.02 -12.60
C LEU A 175 -15.54 20.24 -13.11
N MET A 176 -14.23 20.21 -12.86
CA MET A 176 -13.28 21.20 -13.34
C MET A 176 -12.36 20.56 -14.37
N VAL A 177 -12.10 21.26 -15.48
CA VAL A 177 -11.12 20.85 -16.49
C VAL A 177 -10.05 21.92 -16.62
N ARG A 178 -8.81 21.50 -16.90
CA ARG A 178 -7.73 22.46 -17.17
C ARG A 178 -8.10 23.26 -18.42
N ARG A 179 -7.87 24.57 -18.38
CA ARG A 179 -7.95 25.42 -19.58
C ARG A 179 -6.76 25.14 -20.50
N THR A 180 -6.92 25.39 -21.80
CA THR A 180 -5.79 25.33 -22.74
C THR A 180 -4.99 26.64 -22.74
N PRO A 181 -3.69 26.62 -23.13
CA PRO A 181 -2.85 27.83 -23.12
C PRO A 181 -3.36 29.00 -23.99
N ASP A 182 -4.21 28.71 -24.97
CA ASP A 182 -4.81 29.65 -25.92
C ASP A 182 -6.21 30.16 -25.52
N GLU A 183 -6.74 29.72 -24.37
CA GLU A 183 -8.05 30.17 -23.89
C GLU A 183 -7.98 31.49 -23.12
N PHE A 184 -8.64 32.54 -23.64
CA PHE A 184 -8.73 33.87 -23.03
C PHE A 184 -10.17 34.38 -22.91
N GLY A 185 -10.43 35.26 -21.94
CA GLY A 185 -11.73 35.94 -21.78
C GLY A 185 -12.85 35.12 -21.12
N GLY A 186 -12.59 33.87 -20.73
CA GLY A 186 -13.51 33.03 -19.98
C GLY A 186 -13.52 33.29 -18.47
N GLN A 187 -14.50 32.70 -17.77
CA GLN A 187 -14.49 32.60 -16.31
C GLN A 187 -13.59 31.44 -15.89
N TYR A 188 -12.50 31.75 -15.19
CA TYR A 188 -11.55 30.77 -14.70
C TYR A 188 -11.56 30.70 -13.17
N TYR A 189 -10.95 29.63 -12.67
CA TYR A 189 -10.93 29.27 -11.27
C TYR A 189 -9.57 28.73 -10.87
N ARG A 190 -9.18 28.99 -9.63
CA ARG A 190 -8.23 28.15 -8.91
C ARG A 190 -9.00 27.09 -8.13
N VAL A 191 -8.39 25.91 -7.99
CA VAL A 191 -8.93 24.81 -7.20
C VAL A 191 -7.91 24.47 -6.13
N LEU A 192 -8.27 24.66 -4.86
CA LEU A 192 -7.41 24.43 -3.69
C LEU A 192 -8.13 23.52 -2.69
N PRO A 193 -7.42 22.73 -1.89
CA PRO A 193 -8.05 22.06 -0.75
C PRO A 193 -8.57 23.09 0.26
N GLU A 194 -9.61 22.70 0.98
CA GLU A 194 -9.99 23.32 2.24
C GLU A 194 -8.82 23.26 3.23
N GLY A 195 -8.52 24.37 3.90
CA GLY A 195 -7.38 24.42 4.80
C GLY A 195 -6.99 25.80 5.30
N LEU A 196 -5.92 25.84 6.11
CA LEU A 196 -5.31 27.05 6.65
C LEU A 196 -4.03 27.40 5.90
N ILE A 197 -3.86 28.68 5.58
CA ILE A 197 -2.64 29.18 4.94
C ILE A 197 -1.74 29.80 6.01
N HIS A 198 -0.53 29.26 6.15
CA HIS A 198 0.52 29.79 7.01
C HIS A 198 1.48 30.67 6.18
N ASN A 199 1.82 31.84 6.70
CA ASN A 199 2.78 32.78 6.10
C ASN A 199 2.45 33.20 4.66
N TYR A 200 1.20 33.55 4.39
CA TYR A 200 0.77 34.04 3.07
C TYR A 200 1.48 35.34 2.69
N ASP A 201 2.19 35.33 1.57
CA ASP A 201 2.96 36.46 1.04
C ASP A 201 2.09 37.51 0.31
N GLY A 202 0.78 37.24 0.18
CA GLY A 202 -0.17 38.08 -0.54
C GLY A 202 -0.25 37.79 -2.04
N VAL A 203 0.52 36.83 -2.55
CA VAL A 203 0.67 36.54 -3.99
C VAL A 203 0.45 35.07 -4.31
N GLU A 204 1.20 34.17 -3.68
CA GLU A 204 1.22 32.75 -4.01
C GLU A 204 0.59 31.91 -2.89
N ILE A 205 -0.28 30.98 -3.29
CA ILE A 205 -0.81 29.95 -2.40
C ILE A 205 -0.19 28.62 -2.82
N LYS A 206 0.94 28.28 -2.19
CA LYS A 206 1.57 26.96 -2.27
C LYS A 206 0.95 26.00 -1.26
N LEU A 207 0.95 24.70 -1.56
CA LEU A 207 0.59 23.69 -0.57
C LEU A 207 1.73 23.56 0.45
N ALA A 208 1.36 23.41 1.72
CA ALA A 208 2.32 23.07 2.76
C ALA A 208 2.78 21.61 2.57
N GLU A 209 4.07 21.36 2.79
CA GLU A 209 4.59 20.00 2.87
C GLU A 209 3.94 19.26 4.04
N SER A 210 3.66 17.97 3.84
CA SER A 210 3.07 17.16 4.91
C SER A 210 4.08 16.99 6.04
N ALA A 211 3.63 17.22 7.28
CA ALA A 211 4.44 16.89 8.45
C ALA A 211 4.68 15.38 8.58
N PHE A 212 3.95 14.52 7.86
CA PHE A 212 4.01 13.06 8.01
C PHE A 212 4.66 12.40 6.79
N GLY A 213 5.98 12.57 6.66
CA GLY A 213 6.73 12.16 5.47
C GLY A 213 7.21 10.71 5.41
N LEU A 214 7.07 9.91 6.48
CA LEU A 214 7.58 8.52 6.45
C LEU A 214 6.89 7.67 5.38
N ASP A 215 7.69 6.98 4.58
CA ASP A 215 7.27 5.95 3.62
C ASP A 215 7.87 4.59 4.03
N PHE A 216 7.00 3.69 4.49
CA PHE A 216 7.41 2.36 4.94
C PHE A 216 7.96 1.49 3.81
N ASN A 217 7.52 1.66 2.56
CA ASN A 217 8.07 0.94 1.41
C ASN A 217 9.35 1.60 0.87
N ARG A 218 9.98 2.49 1.66
CA ARG A 218 11.33 3.05 1.47
C ARG A 218 12.25 2.75 2.66
N ASN A 219 11.77 2.06 3.68
CA ASN A 219 12.48 1.85 4.94
C ASN A 219 13.11 0.45 5.07
N PHE A 220 13.07 -0.40 4.04
CA PHE A 220 13.69 -1.74 4.08
C PHE A 220 15.17 -1.70 3.69
N ALA A 221 15.96 -2.63 4.23
CA ALA A 221 17.41 -2.67 4.05
C ALA A 221 17.87 -3.30 2.73
N ALA A 222 17.28 -2.93 1.60
CA ALA A 222 17.77 -3.29 0.26
C ALA A 222 17.92 -2.05 -0.61
N ASN A 223 19.16 -1.79 -1.04
CA ASN A 223 19.54 -0.61 -1.82
C ASN A 223 19.01 0.72 -1.26
N TRP A 224 18.86 0.78 0.06
CA TRP A 224 18.23 1.89 0.76
C TRP A 224 18.95 3.22 0.50
N PHE A 225 18.17 4.26 0.22
CA PHE A 225 18.68 5.61 0.06
C PHE A 225 18.49 6.43 1.34
N PRO A 226 19.51 7.23 1.73
CA PRO A 226 19.37 8.19 2.81
C PRO A 226 18.47 9.37 2.41
N GLU A 227 17.94 10.07 3.40
CA GLU A 227 16.97 11.18 3.24
C GLU A 227 17.34 12.21 2.15
N HIS A 228 18.61 12.63 2.06
CA HIS A 228 19.02 13.61 1.05
C HIS A 228 18.91 13.12 -0.40
N LYS A 229 18.68 11.83 -0.62
CA LYS A 229 18.42 11.22 -1.94
C LYS A 229 16.96 10.80 -2.12
N GLN A 230 16.27 10.47 -1.04
CA GLN A 230 14.92 9.97 -1.05
C GLN A 230 14.25 10.33 0.27
N GLU A 231 13.33 11.28 0.23
CA GLU A 231 12.58 11.73 1.40
C GLU A 231 11.71 10.60 1.97
N GLY A 232 11.59 10.56 3.29
CA GLY A 232 10.69 9.64 3.99
C GLY A 232 11.22 8.22 4.18
N ALA A 233 12.45 7.94 3.73
CA ALA A 233 13.10 6.64 3.87
C ALA A 233 13.50 6.30 5.32
N GLY A 234 13.43 7.29 6.22
CA GLY A 234 13.81 7.19 7.62
C GLY A 234 15.28 7.57 7.87
N PRO A 235 15.72 7.65 9.14
CA PRO A 235 17.13 7.93 9.45
C PRO A 235 18.07 6.75 9.13
N TYR A 236 17.56 5.52 9.05
CA TYR A 236 18.29 4.30 8.69
C TYR A 236 17.29 3.17 8.33
N PRO A 237 17.72 2.11 7.63
CA PRO A 237 16.84 0.98 7.33
C PRO A 237 16.24 0.35 8.59
N PHE A 238 14.94 0.03 8.55
CA PHE A 238 14.16 -0.49 9.67
C PHE A 238 14.08 0.44 10.88
N SER A 239 14.25 1.76 10.68
CA SER A 239 14.02 2.75 11.73
C SER A 239 12.56 2.84 12.15
N ALA A 240 11.60 2.49 11.27
CA ALA A 240 10.20 2.42 11.64
C ALA A 240 9.93 1.09 12.38
N PRO A 241 9.33 1.11 13.58
CA PRO A 241 8.98 -0.10 14.31
C PRO A 241 8.12 -1.06 13.47
N GLU A 242 7.26 -0.53 12.60
CA GLU A 242 6.35 -1.32 11.78
C GLU A 242 7.05 -2.16 10.72
N THR A 243 8.01 -1.57 10.00
CA THR A 243 8.80 -2.28 8.99
C THR A 243 9.81 -3.21 9.65
N LYS A 244 10.34 -2.82 10.81
CA LYS A 244 11.18 -3.67 11.65
C LYS A 244 10.43 -4.92 12.12
N ALA A 245 9.18 -4.80 12.55
CA ALA A 245 8.36 -5.94 12.97
C ALA A 245 8.12 -6.92 11.82
N VAL A 246 7.88 -6.42 10.59
CA VAL A 246 7.80 -7.26 9.39
C VAL A 246 9.11 -8.04 9.16
N ALA A 247 10.25 -7.34 9.23
CA ALA A 247 11.55 -7.96 9.03
C ALA A 247 11.87 -9.00 10.11
N ASP A 248 11.69 -8.67 11.39
CA ASP A 248 11.91 -9.57 12.52
C ASP A 248 11.00 -10.81 12.45
N PHE A 249 9.74 -10.61 12.06
CA PHE A 249 8.80 -11.71 11.85
C PHE A 249 9.30 -12.66 10.75
N MET A 250 9.64 -12.15 9.57
CA MET A 250 10.15 -12.99 8.49
C MET A 250 11.45 -13.69 8.87
N LEU A 251 12.39 -12.96 9.50
CA LEU A 251 13.67 -13.51 9.93
C LEU A 251 13.52 -14.60 11.01
N SER A 252 12.46 -14.60 11.81
CA SER A 252 12.18 -15.67 12.78
C SER A 252 11.46 -16.88 12.17
N HIS A 253 10.87 -16.74 10.98
CA HIS A 253 10.11 -17.79 10.29
C HIS A 253 10.85 -18.30 9.04
N LYS A 254 11.84 -19.16 9.28
CA LYS A 254 12.76 -19.69 8.25
C LYS A 254 12.10 -20.54 7.16
N ASN A 255 10.85 -20.94 7.36
CA ASN A 255 10.08 -21.70 6.40
C ASN A 255 9.37 -20.82 5.35
N ILE A 256 9.42 -19.49 5.46
CA ILE A 256 8.89 -18.59 4.44
C ILE A 256 9.74 -18.68 3.17
N VAL A 257 9.12 -19.02 2.05
CA VAL A 257 9.77 -19.23 0.74
C VAL A 257 9.24 -18.30 -0.35
N GLY A 258 8.22 -17.50 -0.06
CA GLY A 258 7.66 -16.53 -1.00
C GLY A 258 6.80 -15.48 -0.29
N THR A 259 6.59 -14.34 -0.96
CA THR A 259 5.79 -13.26 -0.38
C THR A 259 4.96 -12.48 -1.41
N LEU A 260 3.82 -11.97 -0.95
CA LEU A 260 2.98 -11.03 -1.69
C LEU A 260 2.75 -9.79 -0.81
N ALA A 261 2.90 -8.60 -1.38
CA ALA A 261 2.62 -7.32 -0.71
C ALA A 261 1.53 -6.57 -1.47
N TYR A 262 0.37 -6.36 -0.84
CA TYR A 262 -0.77 -5.67 -1.45
C TYR A 262 -0.73 -4.15 -1.21
N HIS A 263 -0.70 -3.43 -2.31
CA HIS A 263 -0.72 -1.98 -2.45
C HIS A 263 -1.92 -1.51 -3.29
N THR A 264 -2.11 -0.20 -3.38
CA THR A 264 -3.07 0.45 -4.30
C THR A 264 -2.58 1.86 -4.62
N ALA A 265 -2.55 2.34 -5.87
CA ALA A 265 -3.30 1.91 -7.04
C ALA A 265 -2.41 1.77 -8.29
N ALA A 266 -2.77 0.86 -9.20
CA ALA A 266 -2.28 0.79 -10.59
C ALA A 266 -2.91 -0.39 -11.37
N GLY A 267 -3.39 -1.44 -10.68
CA GLY A 267 -3.99 -2.61 -11.32
C GLY A 267 -2.95 -3.49 -12.02
N LEU A 268 -1.87 -3.85 -11.33
CA LEU A 268 -0.73 -4.60 -11.88
C LEU A 268 0.03 -5.41 -10.81
N PHE A 269 0.80 -6.39 -11.25
CA PHE A 269 1.85 -7.03 -10.47
C PHE A 269 3.19 -6.35 -10.75
N LEU A 270 4.02 -6.18 -9.73
CA LEU A 270 5.36 -5.61 -9.80
C LEU A 270 6.38 -6.65 -9.39
N ARG A 271 7.41 -6.81 -10.23
CA ARG A 271 8.56 -7.66 -9.96
C ARG A 271 9.86 -6.84 -9.84
N PRO A 272 10.81 -7.28 -9.01
CA PRO A 272 12.13 -6.66 -8.91
C PRO A 272 12.93 -6.79 -10.23
N PHE A 273 14.03 -6.05 -10.39
CA PHE A 273 14.53 -5.01 -9.47
C PHE A 273 13.98 -3.62 -9.81
N ALA A 274 14.00 -2.71 -8.84
CA ALA A 274 13.86 -1.28 -9.12
C ALA A 274 15.19 -0.64 -9.55
N HIS A 275 16.34 -1.10 -9.06
CA HIS A 275 17.64 -0.46 -9.29
C HIS A 275 18.46 -1.02 -10.48
N LEU A 276 18.08 -2.16 -11.05
CA LEU A 276 18.81 -2.83 -12.14
C LEU A 276 17.89 -3.36 -13.23
N SER A 277 18.40 -3.34 -14.47
CA SER A 277 17.81 -4.08 -15.59
C SER A 277 17.74 -5.59 -15.29
N ASP A 278 16.71 -6.24 -15.82
CA ASP A 278 16.54 -7.69 -15.91
C ASP A 278 17.81 -8.46 -16.33
N ASP A 279 18.67 -7.90 -17.17
CA ASP A 279 19.93 -8.55 -17.61
C ASP A 279 20.91 -8.81 -16.44
N ARG A 280 20.67 -8.18 -15.29
CA ARG A 280 21.46 -8.33 -14.07
C ARG A 280 20.86 -9.34 -13.09
N MET A 281 19.62 -9.78 -13.32
CA MET A 281 18.99 -10.83 -12.54
C MET A 281 19.50 -12.21 -13.01
N PRO A 282 19.74 -13.17 -12.10
CA PRO A 282 20.01 -14.54 -12.49
C PRO A 282 18.94 -15.05 -13.47
N PRO A 283 19.31 -15.63 -14.63
CA PRO A 283 18.32 -15.97 -15.66
C PRO A 283 17.19 -16.89 -15.18
N GLY A 284 17.51 -17.87 -14.33
CA GLY A 284 16.51 -18.78 -13.77
C GLY A 284 15.49 -18.08 -12.86
N ASP A 285 15.91 -17.05 -12.13
CA ASP A 285 15.03 -16.27 -11.25
C ASP A 285 14.12 -15.36 -12.07
N LEU A 286 14.66 -14.77 -13.13
CA LEU A 286 13.88 -13.97 -14.08
C LEU A 286 12.81 -14.83 -14.78
N ASP A 287 13.14 -16.06 -15.14
CA ASP A 287 12.19 -17.01 -15.73
C ASP A 287 11.05 -17.34 -14.75
N ILE A 288 11.36 -17.52 -13.46
CA ILE A 288 10.35 -17.70 -12.41
C ILE A 288 9.44 -16.47 -12.31
N TYR A 289 9.99 -15.25 -12.25
CA TYR A 289 9.17 -14.05 -12.20
C TYR A 289 8.28 -13.86 -13.43
N LYS A 290 8.79 -14.18 -14.62
CA LYS A 290 8.00 -14.15 -15.86
C LYS A 290 6.86 -15.18 -15.82
N ALA A 291 7.13 -16.40 -15.35
CA ALA A 291 6.13 -17.43 -15.20
C ALA A 291 5.05 -17.05 -14.18
N LEU A 292 5.44 -16.51 -13.02
CA LEU A 292 4.51 -15.95 -12.03
C LEU A 292 3.67 -14.82 -12.64
N GLY A 293 4.26 -14.00 -13.49
CA GLY A 293 3.54 -12.91 -14.15
C GLY A 293 2.48 -13.39 -15.13
N VAL A 294 2.76 -14.44 -15.91
CA VAL A 294 1.77 -15.09 -16.78
C VAL A 294 0.62 -15.66 -15.95
N LEU A 295 0.94 -16.38 -14.87
CA LEU A 295 -0.08 -16.94 -13.98
C LEU A 295 -0.94 -15.84 -13.33
N GLY A 296 -0.33 -14.73 -12.90
CA GLY A 296 -1.03 -13.57 -12.36
C GLY A 296 -1.97 -12.92 -13.37
N GLU A 297 -1.56 -12.81 -14.62
CA GLU A 297 -2.39 -12.29 -15.70
C GLU A 297 -3.57 -13.22 -16.03
N GLU A 298 -3.33 -14.53 -16.12
CA GLU A 298 -4.37 -15.53 -16.37
C GLU A 298 -5.40 -15.61 -15.23
N THR A 299 -4.96 -15.47 -13.98
CA THR A 299 -5.84 -15.62 -12.80
C THR A 299 -6.53 -14.33 -12.39
N ALA A 300 -5.85 -13.19 -12.42
CA ALA A 300 -6.37 -11.91 -11.94
C ALA A 300 -6.72 -10.91 -13.07
N GLY A 301 -6.29 -11.17 -14.31
CA GLY A 301 -6.47 -10.24 -15.43
C GLY A 301 -5.64 -8.96 -15.30
N LEU A 302 -4.59 -8.99 -14.48
CA LEU A 302 -3.68 -7.86 -14.25
C LEU A 302 -2.32 -8.14 -14.89
N PRO A 303 -1.74 -7.18 -15.63
CA PRO A 303 -0.43 -7.36 -16.22
C PRO A 303 0.67 -7.35 -15.17
N THR A 304 1.83 -7.93 -15.51
CA THR A 304 3.03 -7.90 -14.67
C THR A 304 4.08 -6.98 -15.27
N PHE A 305 4.58 -6.04 -14.46
CA PHE A 305 5.54 -5.01 -14.86
C PHE A 305 6.86 -5.19 -14.12
N SER A 306 7.97 -5.01 -14.84
CA SER A 306 9.28 -4.78 -14.22
C SER A 306 9.30 -3.40 -13.56
N LEU A 307 9.74 -3.34 -12.29
CA LEU A 307 9.95 -2.07 -11.61
C LEU A 307 10.91 -1.15 -12.39
N TYR A 308 12.02 -1.70 -12.90
CA TYR A 308 13.02 -0.95 -13.67
C TYR A 308 12.58 -0.58 -15.08
N HIS A 309 12.03 -1.54 -15.85
CA HIS A 309 11.80 -1.32 -17.29
C HIS A 309 10.48 -0.64 -17.63
N GLN A 310 9.48 -0.74 -16.75
CA GLN A 310 8.10 -0.38 -17.09
C GLN A 310 7.41 0.52 -16.07
N PHE A 311 7.81 0.46 -14.79
CA PHE A 311 7.12 1.20 -13.73
C PHE A 311 7.79 2.53 -13.40
N TRP A 312 9.09 2.51 -13.09
CA TRP A 312 9.88 3.69 -12.75
C TRP A 312 10.66 4.27 -13.92
N ASP A 313 11.01 5.56 -13.84
CA ASP A 313 12.06 6.13 -14.69
C ASP A 313 13.42 5.64 -14.17
N PRO A 314 14.25 4.98 -15.00
CA PRO A 314 15.58 4.53 -14.60
C PRO A 314 16.51 5.65 -14.08
N ASN A 315 16.19 6.92 -14.35
CA ASN A 315 16.93 8.08 -13.86
C ASN A 315 16.40 8.64 -12.53
N SER A 316 15.27 8.14 -12.03
CA SER A 316 14.61 8.57 -10.80
C SER A 316 14.16 7.36 -9.98
N LEU A 317 15.15 6.63 -9.46
CA LEU A 317 14.92 5.38 -8.74
C LEU A 317 14.30 5.63 -7.36
N THR A 318 13.36 4.75 -6.99
CA THR A 318 12.84 4.68 -5.63
C THR A 318 13.18 3.31 -5.02
N LEU A 319 13.94 3.30 -3.92
CA LEU A 319 14.57 2.09 -3.36
C LEU A 319 14.24 1.90 -1.88
N GLY A 320 14.61 0.73 -1.32
CA GLY A 320 14.27 0.37 0.06
C GLY A 320 12.87 -0.25 0.21
N SER A 321 12.39 -0.94 -0.82
CA SER A 321 11.08 -1.60 -0.80
C SER A 321 11.11 -3.00 -0.18
N PHE A 322 9.95 -3.44 0.32
CA PHE A 322 9.78 -4.75 0.94
C PHE A 322 10.10 -5.92 -0.01
N PRO A 323 9.53 -6.00 -1.24
CA PRO A 323 9.80 -7.15 -2.13
C PRO A 323 11.26 -7.24 -2.56
N GLU A 324 11.94 -6.09 -2.73
CA GLU A 324 13.35 -6.07 -3.10
C GLU A 324 14.23 -6.57 -1.95
N TRP A 325 13.92 -6.18 -0.70
CA TRP A 325 14.56 -6.75 0.48
C TRP A 325 14.31 -8.25 0.64
N ALA A 326 13.07 -8.69 0.43
CA ALA A 326 12.72 -10.11 0.49
C ALA A 326 13.54 -10.94 -0.52
N TYR A 327 13.74 -10.42 -1.74
CA TYR A 327 14.56 -11.09 -2.74
C TYR A 327 16.06 -11.02 -2.43
N GLU A 328 16.62 -9.83 -2.21
CA GLU A 328 18.08 -9.67 -2.10
C GLU A 328 18.67 -10.18 -0.80
N HIS A 329 17.96 -10.00 0.32
CA HIS A 329 18.50 -10.28 1.65
C HIS A 329 17.92 -11.56 2.25
N TYR A 330 16.69 -11.91 1.89
CA TYR A 330 16.04 -13.13 2.37
C TYR A 330 16.06 -14.27 1.33
N GLY A 331 16.36 -13.98 0.06
CA GLY A 331 16.53 -14.98 -0.99
C GLY A 331 15.22 -15.62 -1.44
N ILE A 332 14.08 -14.92 -1.32
CA ILE A 332 12.76 -15.44 -1.68
C ILE A 332 12.10 -14.61 -2.79
N PHE A 333 11.19 -15.23 -3.53
CA PHE A 333 10.43 -14.51 -4.57
C PHE A 333 9.32 -13.66 -3.94
N GLY A 334 9.32 -12.38 -4.26
CA GLY A 334 8.34 -11.40 -3.77
C GLY A 334 7.70 -10.63 -4.90
N LEU A 335 6.36 -10.51 -4.88
CA LEU A 335 5.62 -9.62 -5.78
C LEU A 335 4.93 -8.53 -4.97
N GLU A 336 4.96 -7.32 -5.50
CA GLU A 336 4.08 -6.23 -5.07
C GLU A 336 2.88 -6.17 -6.00
N ILE A 337 1.69 -5.97 -5.44
CA ILE A 337 0.43 -6.07 -6.18
C ILE A 337 -0.36 -4.79 -5.95
N GLU A 338 -0.55 -4.04 -7.03
CA GLU A 338 -1.36 -2.83 -7.05
C GLU A 338 -2.79 -3.20 -7.45
N LEU A 339 -3.72 -3.26 -6.50
CA LEU A 339 -5.01 -3.95 -6.69
C LEU A 339 -6.00 -3.23 -7.62
N TRP A 340 -6.03 -1.89 -7.62
CA TRP A 340 -7.08 -1.12 -8.31
C TRP A 340 -6.50 -0.14 -9.32
N ASN A 341 -7.12 -0.01 -10.51
CA ASN A 341 -6.84 1.04 -11.48
C ASN A 341 -8.15 1.78 -11.82
N LEU A 342 -8.36 2.96 -11.23
CA LEU A 342 -9.61 3.70 -11.38
C LEU A 342 -9.82 4.19 -12.82
N PRO A 343 -8.83 4.81 -13.49
CA PRO A 343 -9.04 5.25 -14.87
C PRO A 343 -9.35 4.10 -15.83
N LYS A 344 -8.63 2.98 -15.74
CA LYS A 344 -8.93 1.79 -16.56
C LYS A 344 -10.34 1.27 -16.31
N ARG A 345 -10.79 1.22 -15.04
CA ARG A 345 -12.16 0.82 -14.67
C ARG A 345 -13.22 1.80 -15.17
N ALA A 346 -12.88 3.08 -15.29
CA ALA A 346 -13.72 4.11 -15.88
C ALA A 346 -13.71 4.10 -17.43
N GLY A 347 -12.99 3.18 -18.07
CA GLY A 347 -12.87 3.10 -19.53
C GLY A 347 -11.95 4.15 -20.14
N ILE A 348 -11.08 4.77 -19.33
CA ILE A 348 -10.10 5.76 -19.80
C ILE A 348 -8.86 5.02 -20.33
N GLU A 349 -8.55 5.22 -21.60
CA GLU A 349 -7.30 4.77 -22.21
C GLU A 349 -6.16 5.76 -21.91
N TYR A 350 -4.99 5.26 -21.51
CA TYR A 350 -3.80 6.09 -21.30
C TYR A 350 -3.05 6.25 -22.62
N PRO A 351 -3.02 7.45 -23.23
CA PRO A 351 -2.23 7.68 -24.43
C PRO A 351 -0.74 7.62 -24.06
N GLY A 352 -0.06 6.51 -24.36
CA GLY A 352 1.36 6.30 -24.07
C GLY A 352 1.72 5.14 -23.13
N GLY A 353 0.73 4.35 -22.70
CA GLY A 353 0.93 3.25 -21.74
C GLY A 353 0.90 3.71 -20.28
N PHE A 354 0.88 2.76 -19.34
CA PHE A 354 0.90 3.06 -17.91
C PHE A 354 2.31 3.50 -17.52
N LYS A 355 2.51 4.79 -17.25
CA LYS A 355 3.64 5.30 -16.46
C LYS A 355 3.07 5.62 -15.08
N GLY A 356 3.75 5.19 -14.02
CA GLY A 356 3.28 5.33 -12.63
C GLY A 356 2.66 6.71 -12.34
N MET A 357 1.57 6.71 -11.57
CA MET A 357 0.85 7.93 -11.19
C MET A 357 1.73 8.93 -10.46
#